data_AF-A0A8X6GKN7-F1
#
_entry.id   AF-A0A8X6GKN7-F1
#
_cell.length_a   1.000
_cell.length_b   1.000
_cell.length_c   1.000
_cell.angle_alpha   90.00
_cell.angle_beta   90.00
_cell.angle_gamma   90.00
#
_symmetry.space_group_name_H-M   'P 1'
#
loop_
_entity.id
_entity.type
_entity.pdbx_description
1 polymer ?
#
loop_
_entity_poly.entity_id
_entity_poly.type
_entity_poly.pdbx_seq_one_letter_code
_entity_poly.pdbx_strand_id
1 'polypeptide(L)' 'WPLIAKKDTNYRDSIQSKDRLALTLRHLATGDFMASLSYSFRIGRSTTSSIIREYQFLTKANCLSKAR' A
#
# COMPACT_ATOMS: atom_id res chain seq x y z
N TRP A 1 -8.38 -10.69 -4.55
CA TRP A 1 -7.65 -9.45 -4.18
C TRP A 1 -8.53 -8.16 -4.23
N PRO A 2 -9.82 -8.14 -3.82
CA PRO A 2 -10.69 -6.96 -4.04
C PRO A 2 -10.82 -6.03 -2.81
N LEU A 3 -10.23 -6.39 -1.67
CA LEU A 3 -10.62 -5.86 -0.36
C LEU A 3 -10.06 -4.47 0.00
N ILE A 4 -9.22 -3.86 -0.85
CA ILE A 4 -8.46 -2.63 -0.49
C ILE A 4 -8.64 -1.51 -1.55
N ALA A 5 -9.65 -1.62 -2.41
CA ALA A 5 -10.02 -0.53 -3.30
C ALA A 5 -10.74 0.56 -2.50
N LYS A 6 -10.05 1.67 -2.23
CA LYS A 6 -10.70 2.89 -1.72
C LYS A 6 -11.63 3.43 -2.81
N LYS A 7 -12.81 3.89 -2.42
CA LYS A 7 -13.72 4.57 -3.34
C LYS A 7 -13.16 5.93 -3.71
N ASP A 8 -13.33 6.31 -4.97
CA ASP A 8 -13.03 7.65 -5.45
C ASP A 8 -13.91 8.68 -4.74
N THR A 9 -13.37 9.86 -4.49
CA THR A 9 -14.10 10.97 -3.89
C THR A 9 -14.33 12.04 -4.95
N ASN A 10 -15.39 12.83 -4.83
CA ASN A 10 -15.72 13.92 -5.76
C ASN A 10 -14.55 14.93 -5.95
N TYR A 11 -13.62 15.00 -4.99
CA TYR A 11 -12.47 15.91 -5.05
C TYR A 11 -11.19 15.28 -5.63
N ARG A 12 -11.06 13.94 -5.62
CA ARG A 12 -9.82 13.27 -6.05
C ARG A 12 -10.05 11.79 -6.31
N ASP A 13 -9.47 11.31 -7.42
CA ASP A 13 -9.35 9.89 -7.69
C ASP A 13 -8.54 9.18 -6.61
N SER A 14 -9.07 8.05 -6.17
CA SER A 14 -8.41 7.18 -5.24
C SER A 14 -7.16 6.58 -5.87
N ILE A 15 -6.10 6.41 -5.08
CA ILE A 15 -4.92 5.68 -5.53
C ILE A 15 -5.36 4.24 -5.84
N GLN A 16 -5.17 3.82 -7.09
CA GLN A 16 -5.59 2.50 -7.55
C GLN A 16 -4.95 1.39 -6.69
N SER A 17 -5.69 0.29 -6.50
CA SER A 17 -5.20 -0.85 -5.72
C SER A 17 -3.89 -1.44 -6.26
N LYS A 18 -3.65 -1.31 -7.57
CA LYS A 18 -2.40 -1.75 -8.23
C LYS A 18 -1.20 -0.91 -7.78
N ASP A 19 -1.34 0.40 -7.70
CA ASP A 19 -0.25 1.29 -7.27
C ASP A 19 0.10 1.08 -5.81
N ARG A 20 -0.92 0.90 -4.95
CA ARG A 20 -0.73 0.57 -3.53
C ARG A 20 0.03 -0.76 -3.35
N LEU A 21 -0.31 -1.76 -4.16
CA LEU A 21 0.38 -3.04 -4.16
C LEU A 21 1.82 -2.89 -4.65
N ALA A 22 2.05 -2.20 -5.76
CA ALA A 22 3.39 -1.97 -6.30
C ALA A 22 4.29 -1.23 -5.30
N LEU A 23 3.73 -0.24 -4.60
CA LEU A 23 4.42 0.54 -3.57
C LEU A 23 4.81 -0.36 -2.38
N THR A 24 3.89 -1.19 -1.91
CA THR A 24 4.14 -2.14 -0.82
C THR A 24 5.15 -3.21 -1.22
N LEU A 25 5.02 -3.78 -2.43
CA LEU A 25 5.94 -4.79 -2.94
C LEU A 25 7.34 -4.23 -3.10
N ARG A 26 7.47 -2.99 -3.58
CA ARG A 26 8.76 -2.30 -3.67
C ARG A 26 9.38 -2.06 -2.30
N HIS A 27 8.57 -1.67 -1.31
CA HIS A 27 9.02 -1.56 0.08
C HIS A 27 9.51 -2.90 0.63
N LEU A 28 8.78 -3.99 0.40
CA LEU A 28 9.16 -5.33 0.86
C LEU A 28 10.40 -5.88 0.16
N ALA A 29 10.54 -5.63 -1.15
CA ALA A 29 11.66 -6.12 -1.94
C ALA A 29 12.95 -5.30 -1.71
N THR A 30 12.83 -3.98 -1.51
CA THR A 30 13.98 -3.06 -1.45
C THR A 30 14.34 -2.65 -0.02
N GLY A 31 13.40 -2.72 0.93
CA GLY A 31 13.59 -2.23 2.30
C GLY A 31 13.62 -0.69 2.41
N ASP A 32 13.23 0.03 1.35
CA ASP A 32 13.30 1.49 1.28
C ASP A 32 12.43 2.21 2.32
N PHE A 33 12.87 3.39 2.75
CA PHE A 33 12.07 4.23 3.64
C PHE A 33 10.81 4.78 2.96
N MET A 34 9.74 4.90 3.73
CA MET A 34 8.44 5.44 3.29
C MET A 34 8.55 6.84 2.66
N ALA A 35 9.53 7.64 3.09
CA ALA A 35 9.79 8.96 2.53
C ALA A 35 10.32 8.90 1.08
N SER A 36 11.24 7.98 0.78
CA SER A 36 11.79 7.78 -0.57
C SER A 36 10.70 7.30 -1.54
N LEU A 37 9.86 6.37 -1.07
CA LEU A 37 8.71 5.87 -1.84
C LEU A 37 7.66 6.98 -2.07
N SER A 38 7.42 7.83 -1.08
CA SER A 38 6.48 8.95 -1.23
C SER A 38 6.87 9.90 -2.37
N TYR A 39 8.17 10.15 -2.54
CA TYR A 39 8.70 10.94 -3.65
C TYR A 39 8.58 10.20 -4.98
N SER A 40 8.98 8.92 -5.02
CA SER A 40 8.96 8.10 -6.23
C SER A 40 7.54 7.92 -6.81
N PHE A 41 6.55 7.73 -5.95
CA PHE A 41 5.15 7.53 -6.37
C PHE A 41 4.33 8.83 -6.37
N ARG A 42 4.94 9.97 -6.02
CA ARG A 42 4.26 11.29 -5.90
C ARG A 42 3.03 11.25 -4.99
N ILE A 43 3.12 10.49 -3.89
CA ILE A 43 2.07 10.33 -2.87
C ILE A 43 2.52 11.04 -1.60
N GLY A 44 1.59 11.63 -0.85
CA GLY A 44 1.92 12.24 0.44
C GLY A 44 2.53 11.22 1.41
N ARG A 45 3.51 11.66 2.22
CA ARG A 45 4.19 10.81 3.22
C ARG A 45 3.20 10.11 4.15
N SER A 46 2.20 10.84 4.66
CA SER A 46 1.16 10.31 5.55
C SER A 46 0.34 9.22 4.87
N THR A 47 -0.08 9.45 3.62
CA THR A 47 -0.84 8.48 2.83
C THR A 47 -0.03 7.22 2.55
N THR A 48 1.25 7.38 2.20
CA THR A 48 2.18 6.27 1.96
C THR A 48 2.36 5.41 3.22
N SER A 49 2.54 6.04 4.38
CA SER A 49 2.65 5.33 5.67
C SER A 49 1.38 4.55 6.01
N SER A 50 0.21 5.15 5.81
CA SER A 50 -1.08 4.46 6.03
C SER A 50 -1.24 3.25 5.12
N ILE A 51 -0.90 3.38 3.83
CA ILE A 51 -0.97 2.27 2.87
C ILE A 51 -0.06 1.13 3.32
N ILE A 52 1.21 1.40 3.61
CA ILE A 52 2.16 0.34 3.98
C ILE A 52 1.71 -0.37 5.26
N ARG A 53 1.25 0.37 6.29
CA ARG A 53 0.74 -0.24 7.52
C ARG A 53 -0.49 -1.12 7.28
N GLU A 54 -1.43 -0.65 6.47
CA GLU A 54 -2.64 -1.41 6.11
C GLU A 54 -2.28 -2.72 5.40
N TYR A 55 -1.41 -2.66 4.39
CA TYR A 55 -1.01 -3.84 3.64
C TYR A 55 -0.12 -4.79 4.44
N GLN A 56 0.74 -4.29 5.34
CA GLN A 56 1.62 -5.11 6.18
C GLN A 56 0.84 -5.90 7.23
N PHE A 57 -0.24 -5.31 7.78
CA PHE A 57 -1.16 -6.03 8.66
C PHE A 57 -1.89 -7.15 7.89
N LEU A 58 -2.41 -6.84 6.70
CA LEU A 58 -3.17 -7.79 5.90
C LEU A 58 -2.30 -8.92 5.33
N THR A 59 -1.06 -8.66 4.91
CA THR A 59 -0.14 -9.70 4.43
C THR A 59 0.26 -10.66 5.55
N LYS A 60 0.52 -10.15 6.77
CA LYS A 60 0.76 -11.03 7.93
C LYS A 60 -0.46 -11.90 8.25
N ALA A 61 -1.65 -11.30 8.29
CA ALA A 61 -2.89 -12.04 8.56
C ALA A 61 -3.21 -13.07 7.46
N ASN A 62 -2.90 -12.77 6.19
CA ASN A 62 -3.13 -13.69 5.08
C ASN A 62 -2.08 -14.80 5.01
N CYS A 63 -0.79 -14.50 5.23
CA CYS A 63 0.27 -15.54 5.29
C CYS A 63 0.01 -16.56 6.39
N LEU A 64 -0.48 -16.13 7.56
CA LEU A 64 -0.81 -17.03 8.67
C LEU A 64 -2.06 -17.87 8.41
N SER A 65 -3.00 -17.40 7.57
CA SER A 65 -4.20 -18.16 7.21
C SER A 65 -4.03 -19.06 5.98
N LYS A 66 -3.02 -18.82 5.14
CA LYS A 66 -2.69 -19.64 3.96
C LYS A 66 -1.68 -20.76 4.26
N ALA A 67 -1.15 -20.82 5.48
CA ALA A 67 -0.23 -21.87 5.94
C ALA A 67 -0.94 -23.16 6.41
N ARG A 68 -2.21 -23.36 6.03
CA ARG A 68 -2.98 -24.57 6.31
C ARG A 68 -3.55 -25.16 5.03
#